data_AF-A0A941A7L6-F1
#
_entry.id   AF-A0A941A7L6-F1
#
_cell.length_a   1.000
_cell.length_b   1.000
_cell.length_c   1.000
_cell.angle_alpha   90.00
_cell.angle_beta   90.00
_cell.angle_gamma   90.00
#
_symmetry.space_group_name_H-M   'P 1'
#
loop_
_entity.id
_entity.type
_entity.pdbx_description
1 polymer ?
#
loop_
_entity_poly.entity_id
_entity_poly.type
_entity_poly.pdbx_seq_one_letter_code
_entity_poly.pdbx_strand_id
1 'polypeptide(L)'
;SLIRARFGELLAFQLGWSKRSDQAFLVGLFSLVDAMLDRPMDDILRELPLEADIVAALLRGDNDLGTLHAMARHYEKAEWDEFAANAKILGIADKDVAELYRQSITWAQGLFVLLG
;
A
#
# COMPACT_ATOMS: atom_id res chain seq x y z
N SER A 1 -0.96 -6.77 -4.18
CA SER A 1 0.40 -6.69 -4.75
C SER A 1 1.42 -6.80 -3.63
N LEU A 2 2.38 -7.74 -3.71
CA LEU A 2 3.43 -7.89 -2.69
C LEU A 2 4.34 -6.66 -2.58
N ILE A 3 4.65 -6.02 -3.72
CA ILE A 3 5.47 -4.80 -3.74
C ILE A 3 4.73 -3.66 -3.03
N ARG A 4 3.44 -3.43 -3.33
CA ARG A 4 2.64 -2.39 -2.65
C ARG A 4 2.45 -2.69 -1.17
N ALA A 5 2.31 -3.95 -0.80
CA ALA A 5 2.19 -4.38 0.59
C ALA A 5 3.43 -3.94 1.38
N ARG A 6 4.62 -4.36 0.91
CA ARG A 6 5.88 -4.01 1.57
C ARG A 6 6.17 -2.51 1.52
N PHE A 7 5.84 -1.84 0.42
CA PHE A 7 6.09 -0.41 0.30
C PHE A 7 5.20 0.41 1.24
N GLY A 8 3.91 0.11 1.30
CA GLY A 8 2.99 0.74 2.24
C GLY A 8 3.39 0.51 3.70
N GLU A 9 3.81 -0.71 4.03
CA GLU A 9 4.32 -1.06 5.37
C GLU A 9 5.56 -0.22 5.75
N LEU A 10 6.54 -0.10 4.83
CA LEU A 10 7.74 0.69 5.05
C LEU A 10 7.45 2.19 5.18
N LEU A 11 6.53 2.72 4.36
CA LEU A 11 6.09 4.11 4.48
C LEU A 11 5.36 4.36 5.79
N ALA A 12 4.57 3.41 6.28
CA ALA A 12 3.94 3.50 7.60
C ALA A 12 4.97 3.59 8.72
N PHE A 13 6.08 2.86 8.65
CA PHE A 13 7.19 3.02 9.61
C PHE A 13 7.85 4.40 9.52
N GLN A 14 8.08 4.92 8.31
CA GLN A 14 8.63 6.28 8.10
C GLN A 14 7.74 7.36 8.72
N LEU A 15 6.42 7.14 8.72
CA LEU A 15 5.40 8.00 9.33
C LEU A 15 5.29 7.85 10.86
N GLY A 16 6.03 6.93 11.48
CA GLY A 16 5.88 6.59 12.90
C GLY A 16 4.59 5.81 13.20
N TRP A 17 3.93 5.25 12.19
CA TRP A 17 2.71 4.47 12.31
C TRP A 17 2.99 2.97 12.55
N SER A 18 3.96 2.63 13.40
CA SER A 18 4.36 1.24 13.63
C SER A 18 3.22 0.33 14.11
N LYS A 19 2.14 0.89 14.70
CA LYS A 19 0.94 0.13 15.09
C LYS A 19 -0.04 -0.12 13.95
N ARG A 20 0.11 0.57 12.81
CA ARG A 20 -0.73 0.45 11.61
C ARG A 20 0.06 -0.11 10.42
N SER A 21 1.32 -0.51 10.60
CA SER A 21 2.15 -1.08 9.52
C SER A 21 1.52 -2.31 8.90
N ASP A 22 0.93 -3.18 9.72
CA ASP A 22 0.27 -4.41 9.27
C ASP A 22 -0.99 -4.09 8.47
N GLN A 23 -1.75 -3.06 8.88
CA GLN A 23 -2.91 -2.59 8.12
C GLN A 23 -2.47 -2.02 6.76
N ALA A 24 -1.39 -1.23 6.71
CA ALA A 24 -0.83 -0.73 5.46
C ALA A 24 -0.33 -1.85 4.54
N PHE A 25 0.29 -2.89 5.12
CA PHE A 25 0.69 -4.09 4.40
C PHE A 25 -0.53 -4.78 3.76
N LEU A 26 -1.59 -5.01 4.53
CA LEU A 26 -2.81 -5.66 4.05
C LEU A 26 -3.51 -4.86 2.96
N VAL A 27 -3.59 -3.53 3.08
CA VAL A 27 -4.12 -2.66 2.02
C VAL A 27 -3.31 -2.86 0.73
N GLY A 28 -1.98 -2.82 0.79
CA GLY A 28 -1.15 -3.07 -0.38
C GLY A 28 -1.31 -4.49 -0.95
N LEU A 29 -1.43 -5.50 -0.08
CA LEU A 29 -1.61 -6.90 -0.46
C LEU A 29 -2.90 -7.11 -1.27
N PHE A 30 -4.02 -6.58 -0.78
CA PHE A 30 -5.34 -6.73 -1.40
C PHE A 30 -5.63 -5.73 -2.52
N SER A 31 -4.80 -4.71 -2.73
CA SER A 31 -5.02 -3.64 -3.72
C SER A 31 -5.21 -4.03 -5.20
N LEU A 32 -5.08 -5.31 -5.56
CA LEU A 32 -5.29 -5.82 -6.92
C LEU A 32 -6.18 -7.08 -6.94
N VAL A 33 -6.82 -7.42 -5.81
CA VAL A 33 -7.54 -8.69 -5.68
C VAL A 33 -8.79 -8.73 -6.57
N ASP A 34 -9.43 -7.58 -6.78
CA ASP A 34 -10.54 -7.39 -7.72
C ASP A 34 -10.14 -7.75 -9.15
N ALA A 35 -9.02 -7.21 -9.62
CA ALA A 35 -8.50 -7.51 -10.94
C ALA A 35 -8.04 -8.98 -11.10
N MET A 36 -7.56 -9.60 -10.01
CA MET A 36 -7.12 -11.00 -10.02
C MET A 36 -8.29 -11.99 -10.05
N LEU A 37 -9.40 -11.66 -9.39
CA LEU A 37 -10.57 -12.52 -9.26
C LEU A 37 -11.67 -12.20 -10.28
N ASP A 38 -11.52 -11.12 -11.05
CA ASP A 38 -12.53 -10.59 -11.98
C ASP A 38 -13.89 -10.36 -11.28
N ARG A 39 -13.83 -9.72 -10.10
CA ARG A 39 -14.99 -9.44 -9.24
C ARG A 39 -14.91 -8.01 -8.68
N PRO A 40 -16.05 -7.36 -8.41
CA PRO A 40 -16.05 -6.08 -7.70
C PRO A 40 -15.33 -6.15 -6.36
N MET A 41 -14.49 -5.15 -6.05
CA MET A 41 -13.73 -5.08 -4.80
C MET A 41 -14.66 -5.14 -3.56
N ASP A 42 -15.83 -4.52 -3.62
CA ASP A 42 -16.78 -4.48 -2.50
C ASP A 42 -17.34 -5.86 -2.16
N ASP A 43 -17.63 -6.68 -3.16
CA ASP A 43 -18.08 -8.06 -2.96
C ASP A 43 -16.99 -8.91 -2.32
N ILE A 44 -15.73 -8.77 -2.76
CA ILE A 44 -14.60 -9.52 -2.19
C ILE A 44 -14.37 -9.14 -0.72
N LEU A 45 -14.38 -7.84 -0.41
CA LEU A 45 -14.09 -7.38 0.95
C LEU A 45 -15.17 -7.75 1.97
N ARG A 46 -16.43 -7.96 1.55
CA ARG A 46 -17.51 -8.47 2.42
C ARG A 46 -17.26 -9.91 2.89
N GLU A 47 -16.45 -10.69 2.16
CA GLU A 47 -16.15 -12.08 2.47
C GLU A 47 -14.93 -12.25 3.38
N LEU A 48 -14.14 -11.18 3.58
CA LEU A 48 -12.90 -11.22 4.35
C LEU A 48 -13.09 -10.61 5.75
N PRO A 49 -12.50 -11.20 6.80
CA PRO A 49 -12.54 -10.65 8.15
C PRO A 49 -11.52 -9.50 8.32
N LEU A 50 -11.68 -8.42 7.55
CA LEU A 50 -10.79 -7.25 7.60
C LEU A 50 -11.36 -6.13 8.45
N GLU A 51 -10.46 -5.35 9.05
CA GLU A 51 -10.82 -4.17 9.82
C GLU A 51 -11.45 -3.08 8.94
N ALA A 52 -12.37 -2.30 9.52
CA ALA A 52 -13.12 -1.27 8.80
C ALA A 52 -12.22 -0.24 8.11
N ASP A 53 -11.08 0.10 8.72
CA ASP A 53 -10.09 1.03 8.18
C ASP A 53 -9.43 0.52 6.89
N ILE A 54 -9.15 -0.79 6.81
CA ILE A 54 -8.58 -1.43 5.62
C ILE A 54 -9.63 -1.43 4.49
N VAL A 55 -10.87 -1.79 4.82
CA VAL A 55 -11.99 -1.78 3.86
C VAL A 55 -12.25 -0.38 3.33
N ALA A 56 -12.24 0.63 4.21
CA ALA A 56 -12.38 2.04 3.84
C ALA A 56 -11.27 2.50 2.88
N ALA A 57 -10.02 2.16 3.19
CA ALA A 57 -8.86 2.50 2.36
C ALA A 57 -8.97 1.90 0.95
N LEU A 58 -9.41 0.64 0.83
CA LEU A 58 -9.51 -0.07 -0.45
C LEU A 58 -10.71 0.36 -1.29
N LEU A 59 -11.84 0.70 -0.67
CA LEU A 59 -13.08 1.07 -1.39
C LEU A 59 -13.19 2.55 -1.70
N ARG A 60 -12.86 3.40 -0.74
CA ARG A 60 -13.12 4.85 -0.82
C ARG A 60 -11.83 5.67 -0.85
N GLY A 61 -10.77 5.16 -0.24
CA GLY A 61 -9.50 5.88 -0.12
C GLY A 61 -9.62 7.14 0.75
N ASP A 62 -10.65 7.23 1.60
CA ASP A 62 -11.03 8.43 2.36
C ASP A 62 -10.43 8.47 3.78
N ASN A 63 -9.34 7.75 4.00
CA ASN A 63 -8.59 7.75 5.24
C ASN A 63 -7.08 7.72 4.97
N ASP A 64 -6.31 7.89 6.04
CA ASP A 64 -4.84 7.86 6.04
C ASP A 64 -4.23 6.66 5.30
N LEU A 65 -4.78 5.46 5.50
CA LEU A 65 -4.32 4.24 4.82
C LEU A 65 -4.62 4.30 3.31
N GLY A 66 -5.75 4.88 2.93
CA GLY A 66 -6.12 5.16 1.55
C GLY A 66 -5.16 6.16 0.89
N THR A 67 -4.81 7.24 1.60
CA THR A 67 -3.80 8.21 1.13
C THR A 67 -2.43 7.54 0.97
N LEU A 68 -2.01 6.72 1.94
CA LEU A 68 -0.75 5.96 1.88
C LEU A 68 -0.75 4.97 0.71
N HIS A 69 -1.89 4.31 0.46
CA HIS A 69 -2.08 3.42 -0.67
C HIS A 69 -2.01 4.16 -2.02
N ALA A 70 -2.62 5.35 -2.10
CA ALA A 70 -2.55 6.19 -3.28
C ALA A 70 -1.09 6.61 -3.57
N MET A 71 -0.30 6.96 -2.54
CA MET A 71 1.12 7.25 -2.71
C MET A 71 1.87 6.10 -3.39
N ALA A 72 1.64 4.85 -2.97
CA ALA A 72 2.25 3.69 -3.60
C ALA A 72 1.90 3.58 -5.10
N ARG A 73 0.65 3.87 -5.45
CA ARG A 73 0.18 3.84 -6.85
C ARG A 73 0.77 4.97 -7.70
N HIS A 74 0.80 6.19 -7.16
CA HIS A 74 1.37 7.34 -7.87
C HIS A 74 2.88 7.14 -8.10
N TYR A 75 3.59 6.60 -7.11
CA TYR A 75 5.00 6.27 -7.25
C TYR A 75 5.26 5.25 -8.37
N GLU A 76 4.46 4.18 -8.44
CA GLU A 76 4.55 3.18 -9.52
C GLU A 76 4.33 3.78 -10.92
N LYS A 77 3.47 4.80 -11.02
CA LYS A 77 3.10 5.44 -12.28
C LYS A 77 3.93 6.66 -12.64
N ALA A 78 4.90 7.03 -11.79
CA ALA A 78 5.66 8.27 -11.91
C ALA A 78 4.77 9.54 -11.92
N GLU A 79 3.66 9.51 -11.19
CA GLU A 79 2.73 10.62 -10.97
C GLU A 79 3.25 11.47 -9.78
N TRP A 80 4.33 12.24 -10.01
CA TRP A 80 5.10 12.88 -8.94
C TRP A 80 4.37 14.01 -8.22
N ASP A 81 3.53 14.76 -8.92
CA ASP A 81 2.79 15.89 -8.33
C ASP A 81 1.74 15.37 -7.33
N GLU A 82 1.03 14.30 -7.70
CA GLU A 82 0.06 13.61 -6.84
C GLU A 82 0.75 12.90 -5.69
N PHE A 83 1.91 12.28 -5.93
CA PHE A 83 2.73 11.70 -4.86
C PHE A 83 3.12 12.77 -3.83
N ALA A 84 3.65 13.91 -4.28
CA ALA A 84 4.07 15.01 -3.42
C ALA A 84 2.89 15.62 -2.65
N ALA A 85 1.72 15.74 -3.27
CA ALA A 85 0.51 16.19 -2.61
C ALA A 85 0.11 15.27 -1.44
N ASN A 86 0.11 13.95 -1.66
CA ASN A 86 -0.19 12.97 -0.62
C ASN A 86 0.90 12.90 0.46
N ALA A 87 2.18 12.99 0.07
CA ALA A 87 3.30 13.03 1.01
C ALA A 87 3.18 14.22 1.97
N LYS A 88 2.76 15.38 1.45
CA LYS A 88 2.48 16.57 2.26
C LYS A 88 1.28 16.37 3.21
N ILE A 89 0.22 15.69 2.77
CA ILE A 89 -0.95 15.40 3.62
C ILE A 89 -0.53 14.53 4.81
N LEU A 90 0.26 13.48 4.57
CA LEU A 90 0.68 12.55 5.61
C LEU A 90 1.90 13.02 6.42
N GLY A 91 2.63 14.02 5.93
CA GLY A 91 3.87 14.50 6.57
C GLY A 91 5.07 13.56 6.35
N ILE A 92 5.12 12.85 5.22
CA ILE A 92 6.30 12.08 4.82
C ILE A 92 7.41 13.05 4.42
N ALA A 93 8.59 12.87 5.01
CA ALA A 93 9.80 13.48 4.47
C ALA A 93 10.21 12.69 3.21
N ASP A 94 10.36 13.37 2.06
CA ASP A 94 10.73 12.76 0.76
C ASP A 94 12.03 11.95 0.78
N LYS A 95 12.87 12.15 1.81
CA LYS A 95 14.09 11.37 1.98
C LYS A 95 13.74 9.87 2.07
N ASP A 96 14.44 9.10 1.24
CA ASP A 96 14.47 7.64 1.23
C ASP A 96 13.26 6.92 0.61
N VAL A 97 12.23 7.61 0.10
CA VAL A 97 11.07 6.94 -0.54
C VAL A 97 11.49 5.99 -1.67
N ALA A 98 12.42 6.44 -2.53
CA ALA A 98 12.91 5.62 -3.63
C ALA A 98 13.65 4.35 -3.16
N GLU A 99 14.37 4.47 -2.06
CA GLU A 99 15.06 3.34 -1.43
C GLU A 99 14.07 2.38 -0.79
N LEU A 100 13.02 2.86 -0.11
CA LEU A 100 11.94 2.02 0.43
C LEU A 100 11.22 1.25 -0.68
N TYR A 101 10.96 1.88 -1.82
CA TYR A 101 10.35 1.21 -2.97
C TYR A 101 11.28 0.13 -3.54
N ARG A 102 12.58 0.44 -3.71
CA ARG A 102 13.58 -0.53 -4.17
C ARG A 102 13.67 -1.74 -3.23
N GLN A 103 13.68 -1.52 -1.92
CA GLN A 103 13.66 -2.59 -0.91
C GLN A 103 12.41 -3.47 -1.05
N SER A 104 11.25 -2.86 -1.36
CA SER A 104 9.99 -3.59 -1.55
C SER A 104 10.04 -4.52 -2.75
N ILE A 105 10.67 -4.09 -3.86
CA ILE A 105 10.92 -4.94 -5.03
C ILE A 105 11.83 -6.11 -4.67
N THR A 106 12.99 -5.84 -4.05
CA THR A 106 13.95 -6.89 -3.69
C THR A 106 13.34 -7.90 -2.73
N TRP A 107 12.57 -7.44 -1.74
CA TRP A 107 11.85 -8.32 -0.81
C TRP A 107 10.85 -9.22 -1.53
N ALA A 108 10.01 -8.66 -2.42
CA ALA A 108 9.03 -9.43 -3.17
C ALA A 108 9.70 -10.47 -4.09
N GLN A 109 10.82 -10.12 -4.73
CA GLN A 109 11.60 -11.06 -5.55
C GLN A 109 12.22 -12.20 -4.73
N GLY A 110 12.73 -11.91 -3.53
CA GLY A 110 13.32 -12.92 -2.64
C GLY A 110 12.33 -14.02 -2.23
N LEU A 111 11.05 -13.68 -2.05
CA LEU A 111 9.99 -14.66 -1.80
C LEU A 111 9.83 -15.67 -2.93
N PHE A 112 9.93 -15.23 -4.18
CA PHE A 112 9.82 -16.13 -5.34
C PHE A 112 11.00 -17.11 -5.42
N VAL A 113 12.20 -16.70 -5.01
CA VAL A 113 13.40 -17.56 -5.01
C VAL A 113 13.32 -18.66 -3.93
N LEU A 114 12.58 -18.43 -2.84
CA LEU A 114 12.42 -19.42 -1.76
C LEU A 114 11.29 -20.43 -2.01
N LEU A 115 10.40 -20.16 -2.97
CA LEU A 115 9.21 -20.96 -3.27
C LEU A 115 9.32 -21.75 -4.58
N GLY A 116 10.40 -21.57 -5.34
CA GLY A 116 10.72 -22.33 -6.55
C GLY A 116 11.89 -23.27 -6.33
#